data_AF-A0A3D9LDT8-F1
#
_entry.id   AF-A0A3D9LDT8-F1
#
_cell.length_a   1.000
_cell.length_b   1.000
_cell.length_c   1.000
_cell.angle_alpha   90.00
_cell.angle_beta   90.00
_cell.angle_gamma   90.00
#
_symmetry.space_group_name_H-M   'P 1'
#
loop_
_entity.id
_entity.type
_entity.pdbx_description
1 polymer ?
#
loop_
_entity_poly.entity_id
_entity_poly.type
_entity_poly.pdbx_seq_one_letter_code
_entity_poly.pdbx_strand_id
1 'polypeptide(L)'
;MTTHVMTENLATEAEIRSARTAGRHAMAPATSNGMNGALPTGANQIVHARVLSRGVADLQAKFAQVLDGGLIRRTVHAAYRELNRTARLKTYLPTLALSQAETRLREIADRTAAAGAPEDKAIENLDGMTAAA
;
A
#
# COMPACT_ATOMS: atom_id res chain seq x y z
N MET A 1 -7.03 61.19 -11.88
CA MET A 1 -8.23 60.78 -12.64
C MET A 1 -7.89 59.44 -13.29
N THR A 2 -8.05 58.28 -12.64
CA THR A 2 -9.31 57.61 -12.21
C THR A 2 -10.09 57.18 -13.46
N THR A 3 -10.37 55.93 -13.80
CA THR A 3 -10.13 54.56 -13.27
C THR A 3 -10.67 53.64 -14.38
N HIS A 4 -9.89 52.70 -14.89
CA HIS A 4 -10.43 51.53 -15.58
C HIS A 4 -9.56 50.33 -15.24
N VAL A 5 -10.18 49.14 -15.24
CA VAL A 5 -9.64 47.83 -14.81
C VAL A 5 -9.80 47.55 -13.30
N MET A 6 -11.03 47.29 -12.85
CA MET A 6 -11.31 46.41 -11.70
C MET A 6 -12.77 45.94 -11.72
N THR A 7 -13.17 45.08 -12.66
CA THR A 7 -14.52 44.44 -12.60
C THR A 7 -14.65 43.08 -13.29
N GLU A 8 -13.57 42.37 -13.64
CA GLU A 8 -13.72 41.08 -14.36
C GLU A 8 -13.29 39.82 -13.59
N ASN A 9 -12.67 39.94 -12.41
CA ASN A 9 -12.10 38.77 -11.72
C ASN A 9 -12.90 38.26 -10.50
N LEU A 10 -14.06 38.82 -10.19
CA LEU A 10 -14.84 38.39 -9.00
C LEU A 10 -15.98 37.41 -9.32
N ALA A 11 -16.36 37.24 -10.60
CA ALA A 11 -17.41 36.30 -10.99
C ALA A 11 -16.96 34.83 -10.91
N THR A 12 -15.65 34.56 -11.01
CA THR A 12 -15.13 33.20 -11.19
C THR A 12 -14.90 32.44 -9.88
N GLU A 13 -14.61 33.13 -8.77
CA GLU A 13 -14.29 32.44 -7.51
C GLU A 13 -15.52 31.85 -6.80
N ALA A 14 -16.68 32.51 -6.89
CA ALA A 14 -17.91 31.99 -6.32
C ALA A 14 -18.38 30.73 -7.04
N GLU A 15 -18.21 30.68 -8.37
CA GLU A 15 -18.61 29.56 -9.22
C GLU A 15 -17.66 28.35 -9.04
N ILE A 16 -16.35 28.58 -8.92
CA ILE A 16 -15.36 27.53 -8.61
C ILE A 16 -15.60 26.93 -7.21
N ARG A 17 -15.97 27.77 -6.23
CA ARG A 17 -16.30 27.30 -4.87
C ARG A 17 -17.61 26.50 -4.85
N SER A 18 -18.60 26.88 -5.65
CA SER A 18 -19.86 26.15 -5.83
C SER A 18 -19.63 24.79 -6.52
N ALA A 19 -18.77 24.73 -7.54
CA ALA A 19 -18.42 23.50 -8.24
C ALA A 19 -17.69 22.47 -7.35
N ARG A 20 -16.84 22.91 -6.40
CA ARG A 20 -16.22 22.00 -5.40
C ARG A 20 -17.22 21.43 -4.39
N THR A 21 -18.30 22.15 -4.11
CA THR A 21 -19.34 21.67 -3.18
C THR A 21 -20.34 20.75 -3.86
N ALA A 22 -20.62 20.94 -5.16
CA ALA A 22 -21.57 20.12 -5.92
C ALA A 22 -21.01 18.73 -6.34
N GLY A 23 -19.68 18.58 -6.45
CA GLY A 23 -19.05 17.29 -6.74
C GLY A 23 -19.01 16.30 -5.56
N ARG A 24 -19.37 16.77 -4.36
CA ARG A 24 -19.55 15.92 -3.18
C ARG A 24 -21.00 15.43 -3.14
N HIS A 25 -21.41 14.72 -4.19
CA HIS A 25 -22.53 13.81 -4.05
C HIS A 25 -22.20 12.90 -2.87
N ALA A 26 -22.87 13.18 -1.77
CA ALA A 26 -22.99 12.30 -0.64
C ALA A 26 -23.40 10.94 -1.22
N MET A 27 -22.43 10.05 -1.36
CA MET A 27 -22.67 8.64 -1.35
C MET A 27 -23.22 8.39 0.05
N ALA A 28 -24.54 8.56 0.18
CA ALA A 28 -25.26 8.14 1.35
C ALA A 28 -24.80 6.70 1.58
N PRO A 29 -24.17 6.35 2.71
CA PRO A 29 -24.10 4.94 3.04
C PRO A 29 -25.56 4.51 3.06
N ALA A 30 -25.93 3.58 2.18
CA ALA A 30 -27.19 2.88 2.32
C ALA A 30 -27.11 2.14 3.65
N THR A 31 -27.40 2.84 4.74
CA THR A 31 -27.76 2.27 6.02
C THR A 31 -29.15 1.70 5.81
N SER A 32 -29.23 0.54 5.16
CA SER A 32 -30.32 -0.38 5.47
C SER A 32 -30.05 -0.89 6.89
N ASN A 33 -30.37 -0.05 7.87
CA ASN A 33 -30.57 -0.45 9.25
C ASN A 33 -31.87 -1.28 9.30
N GLY A 34 -31.80 -2.51 8.78
CA GLY A 34 -32.74 -3.55 9.13
C GLY A 34 -32.28 -4.15 10.46
N MET A 35 -32.98 -3.82 11.54
CA MET A 35 -32.83 -4.48 12.85
C MET A 35 -33.34 -5.93 12.77
N ASN A 36 -32.64 -6.79 12.02
CA ASN A 36 -32.89 -8.23 11.92
C ASN A 36 -31.60 -8.98 12.25
N GLY A 37 -31.23 -9.03 13.53
CA GLY A 37 -30.45 -10.11 14.18
C GLY A 37 -29.09 -10.55 13.61
N ALA A 38 -28.55 -9.94 12.57
CA ALA A 38 -27.28 -10.32 11.96
C ALA A 38 -26.27 -9.17 12.06
N LEU A 39 -25.13 -9.45 12.68
CA LEU A 39 -23.99 -8.53 12.72
C LEU A 39 -23.65 -8.08 11.29
N PRO A 40 -23.29 -6.80 11.06
CA PRO A 40 -22.84 -6.34 9.75
C PRO A 40 -21.54 -7.09 9.38
N THR A 41 -21.68 -8.17 8.61
CA THR A 41 -20.56 -8.97 8.08
C THR A 41 -20.00 -8.39 6.78
N GLY A 42 -20.59 -7.29 6.30
CA GLY A 42 -20.11 -6.51 5.16
C GLY A 42 -18.77 -5.82 5.45
N ALA A 43 -17.96 -5.63 4.41
CA ALA A 43 -16.66 -4.98 4.53
C ALA A 43 -16.82 -3.53 5.00
N ASN A 44 -16.38 -3.21 6.22
CA ASN A 44 -16.23 -1.83 6.63
C ASN A 44 -14.95 -1.26 5.99
N GLN A 45 -15.11 -0.59 4.86
CA GLN A 45 -13.98 -0.11 4.06
C GLN A 45 -13.08 0.87 4.80
N ILE A 46 -13.63 1.67 5.72
CA ILE A 46 -12.86 2.62 6.54
C ILE A 46 -11.94 1.85 7.49
N VAL A 47 -12.49 0.84 8.17
CA VAL A 47 -11.72 -0.02 9.08
C VAL A 47 -10.66 -0.80 8.29
N HIS A 48 -11.02 -1.35 7.14
CA HIS A 48 -10.09 -2.09 6.28
C HIS A 48 -8.93 -1.21 5.83
N ALA A 49 -9.21 0.00 5.35
CA ALA A 49 -8.19 0.95 4.95
C ALA A 49 -7.23 1.26 6.11
N ARG A 50 -7.76 1.50 7.32
CA ARG A 50 -6.94 1.80 8.49
C ARG A 50 -6.07 0.63 8.93
N VAL A 51 -6.61 -0.58 8.94
CA VAL A 51 -5.87 -1.81 9.28
C VAL A 51 -4.77 -2.07 8.24
N LEU A 52 -5.07 -1.93 6.95
CA LEU A 52 -4.08 -2.06 5.89
C LEU A 52 -2.99 -1.00 5.97
N SER A 53 -3.33 0.28 6.18
CA SER A 53 -2.34 1.34 6.33
C SER A 53 -1.38 1.08 7.48
N ARG A 54 -1.91 0.63 8.63
CA ARG A 54 -1.08 0.25 9.78
C ARG A 54 -0.20 -0.95 9.46
N GLY A 55 -0.76 -2.02 8.89
CA GLY A 55 0.01 -3.21 8.54
C GLY A 55 1.07 -2.96 7.46
N VAL A 56 0.82 -2.06 6.51
CA VAL A 56 1.83 -1.63 5.54
C VAL A 56 2.97 -0.90 6.23
N ALA A 57 2.70 0.00 7.18
CA ALA A 57 3.74 0.68 7.93
C ALA A 57 4.58 -0.32 8.74
N ASP A 58 3.94 -1.31 9.38
CA ASP A 58 4.63 -2.36 10.12
C ASP A 58 5.51 -3.23 9.20
N LEU A 59 5.02 -3.60 8.02
CA LEU A 59 5.79 -4.36 7.02
C LEU A 59 6.92 -3.53 6.43
N GLN A 60 6.71 -2.23 6.22
CA GLN A 60 7.77 -1.32 5.79
C GLN A 60 8.88 -1.25 6.82
N ALA A 61 8.56 -1.15 8.11
CA ALA A 61 9.56 -1.18 9.17
C ALA A 61 10.33 -2.52 9.20
N LYS A 62 9.63 -3.65 9.02
CA LYS A 62 10.26 -5.00 9.00
C LYS A 62 11.22 -5.21 7.82
N PHE A 63 10.85 -4.75 6.63
CA PHE A 63 11.57 -5.05 5.38
C PHE A 63 12.38 -3.86 4.83
N ALA A 64 12.46 -2.74 5.55
CA ALA A 64 13.06 -1.48 5.09
C ALA A 64 14.49 -1.63 4.54
N GLN A 65 15.27 -2.54 5.10
CA GLN A 65 16.68 -2.73 4.74
C GLN A 65 16.86 -3.56 3.45
N VAL A 66 15.84 -4.32 3.04
CA VAL A 66 15.97 -5.31 1.96
C VAL A 66 15.07 -4.97 0.77
N LEU A 67 13.90 -4.36 1.01
CA LEU A 67 12.87 -4.17 -0.01
C LEU A 67 12.40 -2.72 -0.10
N ASP A 68 12.07 -2.29 -1.32
CA ASP A 68 11.47 -0.99 -1.60
C ASP A 68 10.07 -0.85 -0.97
N GLY A 69 9.80 0.31 -0.36
CA GLY A 69 8.51 0.61 0.26
C GLY A 69 7.34 0.67 -0.75
N GLY A 70 7.62 0.97 -2.02
CA GLY A 70 6.66 0.88 -3.12
C GLY A 70 6.29 -0.57 -3.45
N LEU A 71 7.26 -1.48 -3.47
CA LEU A 71 7.04 -2.91 -3.65
C LEU A 71 6.15 -3.47 -2.54
N ILE A 72 6.47 -3.20 -1.28
CA ILE A 72 5.70 -3.66 -0.11
C ILE A 72 4.22 -3.27 -0.23
N ARG A 73 3.97 -1.99 -0.53
CA ARG A 73 2.61 -1.45 -0.70
C ARG A 73 1.86 -2.13 -1.84
N ARG A 74 2.49 -2.32 -2.99
CA ARG A 74 1.89 -3.00 -4.15
C ARG A 74 1.53 -4.45 -3.82
N THR A 75 2.41 -5.16 -3.13
CA THR A 75 2.20 -6.57 -2.73
C THR A 75 1.01 -6.70 -1.78
N VAL A 76 0.90 -5.84 -0.76
CA VAL A 76 -0.25 -5.84 0.17
C VAL A 76 -1.56 -5.56 -0.55
N HIS A 77 -1.61 -4.54 -1.42
CA HIS A 77 -2.84 -4.23 -2.17
C HIS A 77 -3.19 -5.30 -3.23
N ALA A 78 -2.20 -6.01 -3.77
CA ALA A 78 -2.44 -7.13 -4.66
C ALA A 78 -3.09 -8.29 -3.90
N ALA A 79 -2.53 -8.70 -2.76
CA ALA A 79 -3.08 -9.75 -1.90
C ALA A 79 -4.50 -9.42 -1.42
N TYR A 80 -4.74 -8.17 -1.01
CA TYR A 80 -6.07 -7.71 -0.62
C TYR A 80 -7.08 -7.82 -1.77
N ARG A 81 -6.72 -7.40 -2.99
CA ARG A 81 -7.61 -7.48 -4.16
C ARG A 81 -7.88 -8.93 -4.58
N GLU A 82 -6.89 -9.80 -4.48
CA GLU A 82 -7.00 -11.22 -4.77
C GLU A 82 -8.01 -11.90 -3.83
N LEU A 83 -7.82 -11.76 -2.50
CA LEU A 83 -8.74 -12.29 -1.50
C LEU A 83 -10.13 -11.64 -1.59
N ASN A 84 -10.20 -10.36 -1.97
CA ASN A 84 -11.49 -9.69 -2.12
C ASN A 84 -12.35 -10.27 -3.24
N ARG A 85 -11.77 -10.95 -4.23
CA ARG A 85 -12.55 -11.61 -5.30
C ARG A 85 -13.15 -12.93 -4.85
N THR A 86 -12.51 -13.64 -3.92
CA THR A 86 -12.85 -15.03 -3.59
C THR A 86 -13.49 -15.20 -2.21
N ALA A 87 -13.18 -14.31 -1.25
CA ALA A 87 -13.63 -14.48 0.13
C ALA A 87 -15.14 -14.22 0.29
N ARG A 88 -15.85 -15.16 0.94
CA ARG A 88 -17.27 -15.03 1.30
C ARG A 88 -17.49 -14.09 2.50
N LEU A 89 -16.57 -14.13 3.47
CA LEU A 89 -16.60 -13.26 4.66
C LEU A 89 -15.49 -12.22 4.55
N LYS A 90 -15.84 -10.94 4.73
CA LYS A 90 -14.92 -9.82 4.51
C LYS A 90 -14.29 -9.27 5.79
N THR A 91 -14.86 -9.59 6.96
CA THR A 91 -14.43 -9.06 8.26
C THR A 91 -12.93 -9.20 8.53
N TYR A 92 -12.34 -10.35 8.18
CA TYR A 92 -10.93 -10.66 8.45
C TYR A 92 -10.01 -10.47 7.24
N LEU A 93 -10.55 -9.93 6.16
CA LEU A 93 -9.84 -9.83 4.88
C LEU A 93 -8.56 -8.99 4.96
N PRO A 94 -8.51 -7.84 5.67
CA PRO A 94 -7.28 -7.07 5.83
C PRO A 94 -6.17 -7.87 6.50
N THR A 95 -6.49 -8.61 7.56
CA THR A 95 -5.51 -9.39 8.33
C THR A 95 -4.96 -10.55 7.50
N LEU A 96 -5.83 -11.25 6.77
CA LEU A 96 -5.42 -12.34 5.87
C LEU A 96 -4.55 -11.80 4.73
N ALA A 97 -4.91 -10.65 4.15
CA ALA A 97 -4.12 -10.01 3.10
C ALA A 97 -2.73 -9.62 3.59
N LEU A 98 -2.60 -9.10 4.81
CA LEU A 98 -1.31 -8.76 5.42
C LEU A 98 -0.46 -10.01 5.65
N SER A 99 -1.04 -11.10 6.17
CA SER A 99 -0.31 -12.36 6.36
C SER A 99 0.18 -12.94 5.04
N GLN A 100 -0.67 -12.97 4.01
CA GLN A 100 -0.30 -13.47 2.69
C GLN A 100 0.77 -12.59 2.02
N ALA A 101 0.67 -11.27 2.19
CA ALA A 101 1.69 -10.35 1.71
C ALA A 101 3.02 -10.51 2.44
N GLU A 102 3.01 -10.72 3.77
CA GLU A 102 4.23 -10.96 4.54
C GLU A 102 4.97 -12.21 4.06
N THR A 103 4.26 -13.32 3.82
CA THR A 103 4.87 -14.55 3.27
C THR A 103 5.52 -14.28 1.91
N ARG A 104 4.80 -13.63 0.99
CA ARG A 104 5.34 -13.27 -0.34
C ARG A 104 6.56 -12.34 -0.23
N LEU A 105 6.54 -11.37 0.68
CA LEU A 105 7.67 -10.45 0.87
C LEU A 105 8.89 -11.16 1.45
N ARG A 106 8.70 -12.13 2.35
CA ARG A 106 9.79 -12.96 2.88
C ARG A 106 10.45 -13.77 1.76
N GLU A 107 9.66 -14.44 0.93
CA GLU A 107 10.19 -15.18 -0.24
C GLU A 107 10.94 -14.28 -1.25
N ILE A 108 10.51 -13.03 -1.41
CA ILE A 108 11.24 -12.07 -2.25
C ILE A 108 12.54 -11.66 -1.56
N ALA A 109 12.52 -11.32 -0.27
CA ALA A 109 13.70 -10.95 0.49
C ALA A 109 14.74 -12.06 0.50
N ASP A 110 14.33 -13.32 0.70
CA ASP A 110 15.21 -14.49 0.70
C ASP A 110 15.90 -14.67 -0.67
N ARG A 111 15.15 -14.51 -1.77
CA ARG A 111 15.72 -14.55 -3.12
C ARG A 111 16.67 -13.39 -3.40
N THR A 112 16.34 -12.19 -2.94
CA THR A 112 17.20 -11.01 -3.06
C THR A 112 18.50 -11.19 -2.27
N ALA A 113 18.43 -11.76 -1.07
CA ALA A 113 19.60 -12.09 -0.26
C ALA A 113 20.47 -13.17 -0.93
N ALA A 114 19.86 -14.24 -1.46
CA ALA A 114 20.58 -15.29 -2.18
C ALA A 114 21.27 -14.78 -3.46
N ALA A 115 20.65 -13.83 -4.18
CA ALA A 115 21.24 -13.21 -5.36
C ALA A 115 22.36 -12.19 -5.03
N GLY A 116 22.39 -11.69 -3.80
CA GLY A 116 23.40 -10.76 -3.29
C GLY A 116 24.60 -11.43 -2.61
N ALA A 117 24.57 -12.75 -2.41
CA ALA A 117 25.72 -13.51 -1.95
C ALA A 117 26.72 -13.63 -3.12
N PRO A 118 27.89 -12.95 -3.10
CA PRO A 118 28.93 -13.28 -4.05
C PRO A 118 29.34 -14.73 -3.79
N GLU A 119 29.41 -15.54 -4.85
CA GLU A 119 30.27 -16.70 -4.85
C GLU A 119 31.64 -16.22 -4.37
N ASP A 120 32.00 -16.60 -3.14
CA ASP A 120 33.37 -16.50 -2.66
C ASP A 120 34.16 -17.42 -3.58
N LYS A 121 34.65 -16.84 -4.69
CA LYS A 121 35.65 -17.48 -5.52
C LYS A 121 36.85 -17.63 -4.60
N ALA A 122 36.93 -18.81 -4.01
CA ALA A 122 38.17 -19.45 -3.62
C ALA A 122 39.06 -19.49 -4.86
N ILE A 123 39.65 -18.35 -5.19
CA ILE A 123 40.92 -18.28 -5.90
C ILE A 123 41.91 -18.69 -4.83
N GLU A 124 41.99 -20.01 -4.63
CA GLU A 124 43.14 -20.66 -4.06
C GLU A 124 44.30 -20.27 -4.99
N ASN A 125 45.01 -19.20 -4.61
CA ASN A 125 46.29 -18.82 -5.19
C ASN A 125 47.29 -19.94 -4.85
N LEU A 126 47.20 -21.05 -5.56
CA LEU A 126 48.22 -22.09 -5.68
C LEU A 126 49.13 -21.72 -6.85
N ASP A 127 49.70 -20.52 -6.82
CA ASP A 127 50.86 -20.21 -7.63
C ASP A 127 51.59 -19.01 -7.03
N GLY A 128 52.82 -19.21 -6.58
CA GLY A 128 53.71 -18.13 -6.15
C GLY A 128 54.24 -18.20 -4.72
N MET A 129 54.84 -19.32 -4.32
CA MET A 129 55.90 -19.28 -3.31
C MET A 129 57.19 -19.83 -3.94
N THR A 130 57.79 -19.00 -4.79
CA THR A 130 59.24 -19.06 -5.02
C THR A 130 59.91 -18.41 -3.81
N ALA A 131 60.73 -19.19 -3.10
CA ALA A 131 61.73 -18.63 -2.21
C ALA A 131 63.01 -19.44 -2.39
N ALA A 132 63.99 -18.78 -3.00
CA ALA A 132 65.36 -19.22 -3.14
C ALA A 132 66.05 -19.36 -1.77
N ALA A 133 66.90 -20.39 -1.65
CA ALA A 133 68.19 -20.38 -0.98
C ALA A 133 69.00 -21.59 -1.46
#